data_AF-A0A9N9VSL5-F1
#
_entry.id   AF-A0A9N9VSL5-F1
#
_cell.length_a   1.000
_cell.length_b   1.000
_cell.length_c   1.000
_cell.angle_alpha   90.00
_cell.angle_beta   90.00
_cell.angle_gamma   90.00
#
_symmetry.space_group_name_H-M   'P 1'
#
loop_
_entity.id
_entity.type
_entity.pdbx_description
1 polymer ?
#
loop_
_entity_poly.entity_id
_entity_poly.type
_entity_poly.pdbx_seq_one_letter_code
_entity_poly.pdbx_strand_id
1 'polypeptide(L)'
;MSAGLKRDDLTNIYLNDRNLEGLEVLYGTNTIHIDTRILLLALHEILSPEKLRLMKDLEINVSRIIDVSSYFKGLSNETPAGNGSVLFPSLRRLRFTVSGMDYFPQEEVDKLAQRILLPSTEVIVSHDDGSHWYDEGNIESRSDAIIGLYKGLKLLWIVSEDEIHDRPRPRS
;
A
#
# COMPACT_ATOMS: atom_id res chain seq x y z
N MET A 1 -51.94 -2.47 -22.19
CA MET A 1 -51.38 -3.04 -20.94
C MET A 1 -49.88 -3.14 -21.11
N SER A 2 -49.15 -2.55 -20.16
CA SER A 2 -47.69 -2.36 -20.15
C SER A 2 -46.93 -3.65 -19.87
N ALA A 3 -45.73 -3.77 -20.43
CA ALA A 3 -44.60 -4.35 -19.71
C ALA A 3 -43.30 -3.68 -20.20
N GLY A 4 -43.14 -2.40 -19.85
CA GLY A 4 -41.84 -1.73 -19.95
C GLY A 4 -40.91 -2.27 -18.88
N LEU A 5 -40.01 -3.17 -19.25
CA LEU A 5 -38.86 -3.55 -18.43
C LEU A 5 -37.99 -2.31 -18.23
N LYS A 6 -37.99 -1.79 -16.99
CA LYS A 6 -37.16 -0.66 -16.60
C LYS A 6 -35.70 -1.11 -16.59
N ARG A 7 -34.83 -0.30 -17.20
CA ARG A 7 -33.37 -0.47 -17.22
C ARG A 7 -32.76 -0.64 -15.82
N ASP A 8 -33.46 -0.19 -14.79
CA ASP A 8 -33.03 -0.24 -13.39
C ASP A 8 -32.99 -1.68 -12.82
N ASP A 9 -33.76 -2.61 -13.40
CA ASP A 9 -33.83 -4.00 -12.93
C ASP A 9 -32.63 -4.84 -13.40
N LEU A 10 -31.91 -4.43 -14.46
CA LEU A 10 -30.80 -5.21 -15.02
C LEU A 10 -29.46 -4.96 -14.33
N THR A 11 -29.26 -3.80 -13.71
CA THR A 11 -28.06 -3.52 -12.89
C THR A 11 -28.10 -4.21 -11.52
N ASN A 12 -29.29 -4.46 -10.98
CA ASN A 12 -29.46 -5.13 -9.69
C ASN A 12 -29.28 -6.66 -9.74
N ILE A 13 -29.25 -7.27 -10.93
CA ILE A 13 -29.16 -8.73 -11.08
C ILE A 13 -27.69 -9.22 -11.15
N TYR A 14 -26.71 -8.33 -11.36
CA TYR A 14 -25.30 -8.74 -11.57
C TYR A 14 -24.37 -8.56 -10.36
N LEU A 15 -24.86 -8.00 -9.25
CA LEU A 15 -24.17 -8.01 -7.96
C LEU A 15 -24.99 -8.85 -6.97
N ASN A 16 -25.01 -10.18 -7.18
CA ASN A 16 -25.50 -11.09 -6.14
C ASN A 16 -24.75 -10.82 -4.83
N ASP A 17 -25.44 -10.88 -3.69
CA ASP A 17 -24.85 -10.66 -2.36
C ASP A 17 -23.57 -11.47 -2.11
N ARG A 18 -23.45 -12.66 -2.72
CA ARG A 18 -22.23 -13.50 -2.67
C ARG A 18 -21.01 -12.89 -3.38
N ASN A 19 -21.23 -12.15 -4.46
CA ASN A 19 -20.16 -11.44 -5.17
C ASN A 19 -19.68 -10.24 -4.34
N LEU A 20 -20.59 -9.58 -3.62
CA LEU A 20 -20.24 -8.52 -2.68
C LEU A 20 -19.47 -9.08 -1.48
N GLU A 21 -19.96 -10.16 -0.86
CA GLU A 21 -19.28 -10.86 0.24
C GLU A 21 -17.86 -11.32 -0.17
N GLY A 22 -17.72 -11.91 -1.37
CA GLY A 22 -16.42 -12.33 -1.88
C GLY A 22 -15.43 -11.17 -2.11
N LEU A 23 -15.93 -10.01 -2.56
CA LEU A 23 -15.11 -8.80 -2.73
C LEU A 23 -14.74 -8.16 -1.39
N GLU A 24 -15.66 -8.16 -0.42
CA GLU A 24 -15.40 -7.71 0.95
C GLU A 24 -14.34 -8.57 1.63
N VAL A 25 -14.38 -9.88 1.45
CA VAL A 25 -13.31 -10.77 1.91
C VAL A 25 -12.02 -10.46 1.16
N LEU A 26 -12.04 -10.44 -0.18
CA LEU A 26 -10.83 -10.27 -0.98
C LEU A 26 -10.07 -8.98 -0.62
N TYR A 27 -10.74 -7.84 -0.56
CA TYR A 27 -10.09 -6.56 -0.30
C TYR A 27 -10.07 -6.16 1.18
N GLY A 28 -11.03 -6.65 1.97
CA GLY A 28 -11.20 -6.26 3.37
C GLY A 28 -10.49 -7.15 4.38
N THR A 29 -9.92 -8.29 3.97
CA THR A 29 -9.14 -9.16 4.87
C THR A 29 -7.75 -9.50 4.35
N ASN A 30 -7.47 -9.37 3.04
CA ASN A 30 -6.15 -9.66 2.51
C ASN A 30 -5.31 -8.40 2.37
N THR A 31 -4.00 -8.57 2.57
CA THR A 31 -3.01 -7.60 2.12
C THR A 31 -2.92 -7.66 0.61
N ILE A 32 -3.14 -6.53 -0.05
CA ILE A 32 -2.94 -6.44 -1.50
C ILE A 32 -1.48 -6.08 -1.75
N HIS A 33 -0.75 -6.94 -2.47
CA HIS A 33 0.65 -6.70 -2.82
C HIS A 33 0.75 -6.13 -4.24
N ILE A 34 1.48 -5.02 -4.41
CA ILE A 34 1.71 -4.38 -5.70
C ILE A 34 3.20 -4.10 -5.90
N ASP A 35 3.75 -4.69 -6.95
CA ASP A 35 5.16 -4.57 -7.35
C ASP A 35 5.33 -3.99 -8.77
N THR A 36 4.24 -3.81 -9.52
CA THR A 36 4.31 -3.26 -10.88
C THR A 36 4.01 -1.77 -10.92
N ARG A 37 4.87 -1.02 -11.61
CA ARG A 37 4.73 0.43 -11.79
C ARG A 37 3.39 0.83 -12.41
N ILE A 38 2.90 0.07 -13.39
CA ILE A 38 1.65 0.41 -14.07
C ILE A 38 0.44 0.32 -13.14
N LEU A 39 0.38 -0.70 -12.28
CA LEU A 39 -0.66 -0.79 -11.26
C LEU A 39 -0.51 0.32 -10.23
N LEU A 40 0.72 0.64 -9.79
CA LEU A 40 0.94 1.74 -8.86
C LEU A 40 0.50 3.09 -9.41
N LEU A 41 0.61 3.33 -10.72
CA LEU A 41 0.09 4.55 -11.34
C LEU A 41 -1.44 4.53 -11.49
N ALA A 42 -1.99 3.41 -11.94
CA ALA A 42 -3.35 3.32 -12.48
C ALA A 42 -4.38 2.67 -11.56
N LEU A 43 -4.01 2.18 -10.37
CA LEU A 43 -4.88 1.30 -9.57
C LEU A 43 -6.29 1.89 -9.36
N HIS A 44 -6.37 3.20 -9.16
CA HIS A 44 -7.63 3.90 -8.93
C HIS A 44 -8.46 4.17 -10.19
N GLU A 45 -7.85 4.07 -11.36
CA GLU A 45 -8.55 4.09 -12.65
C GLU A 45 -9.08 2.68 -12.98
N ILE A 46 -8.40 1.63 -12.50
CA ILE A 46 -8.75 0.23 -12.73
C ILE A 46 -9.84 -0.26 -11.75
N LEU A 47 -9.75 0.12 -10.48
CA LEU A 47 -10.67 -0.30 -9.44
C LEU A 47 -11.71 0.78 -9.16
N SER A 48 -12.96 0.34 -8.95
CA SER A 48 -14.02 1.26 -8.54
C SER A 48 -13.74 1.86 -7.15
N PRO A 49 -14.22 3.09 -6.86
CA PRO A 49 -14.07 3.69 -5.54
C PRO A 49 -14.64 2.86 -4.38
N GLU A 50 -15.59 1.96 -4.65
CA GLU A 50 -16.12 1.00 -3.67
C GLU A 50 -15.09 -0.07 -3.32
N LYS A 51 -14.36 -0.61 -4.30
CA LYS A 51 -13.31 -1.61 -4.05
C LYS A 51 -12.12 -1.02 -3.31
N LEU A 52 -11.72 0.21 -3.66
CA LEU A 52 -10.67 0.94 -2.93
C LEU A 52 -11.07 1.21 -1.48
N ARG A 53 -12.37 1.48 -1.23
CA ARG A 53 -12.95 1.63 0.11
C ARG A 53 -12.92 0.36 0.95
N LEU A 54 -12.81 -0.82 0.35
CA LEU A 54 -12.74 -2.07 1.09
C LEU A 54 -11.31 -2.39 1.54
N MET A 55 -10.29 -1.84 0.89
CA MET A 55 -8.89 -2.12 1.20
C MET A 55 -8.53 -1.63 2.61
N LYS A 56 -8.05 -2.57 3.44
CA LYS A 56 -7.56 -2.28 4.79
C LYS A 56 -6.05 -2.34 4.90
N ASP A 57 -5.43 -3.23 4.13
CA ASP A 57 -3.99 -3.50 4.17
C ASP A 57 -3.43 -3.51 2.74
N LEU A 58 -2.43 -2.65 2.48
CA LEU A 58 -1.77 -2.53 1.19
C LEU A 58 -0.26 -2.64 1.39
N GLU A 59 0.40 -3.42 0.54
CA GLU A 59 1.86 -3.54 0.50
C GLU A 59 2.38 -3.17 -0.89
N ILE A 60 3.35 -2.25 -0.93
CA ILE A 60 3.95 -1.72 -2.15
C ILE A 60 5.43 -2.05 -2.14
N ASN A 61 5.89 -2.80 -3.15
CA ASN A 61 7.31 -3.00 -3.35
C ASN A 61 7.90 -1.84 -4.17
N VAL A 62 8.78 -1.06 -3.54
CA VAL A 62 9.53 0.03 -4.14
C VAL A 62 10.90 -0.49 -4.52
N SER A 63 10.98 -1.18 -5.65
CA SER A 63 12.26 -1.57 -6.25
C SER A 63 12.64 -0.56 -7.33
N ARG A 64 13.83 0.05 -7.24
CA ARG A 64 14.44 0.87 -8.33
C ARG A 64 13.63 2.09 -8.82
N ILE A 65 12.48 2.42 -8.20
CA ILE A 65 11.59 3.50 -8.67
C ILE A 65 11.88 4.79 -7.90
N ILE A 66 12.19 5.85 -8.66
CA ILE A 66 12.71 7.14 -8.16
C ILE A 66 11.59 8.13 -7.80
N ASP A 67 10.32 7.85 -8.17
CA ASP A 67 9.21 8.81 -8.02
C ASP A 67 7.98 8.17 -7.34
N VAL A 68 8.09 7.94 -6.03
CA VAL A 68 6.98 7.40 -5.21
C VAL A 68 5.80 8.36 -5.16
N SER A 69 6.01 9.69 -5.21
CA SER A 69 4.90 10.64 -5.22
C SER A 69 4.05 10.60 -6.49
N SER A 70 4.55 9.98 -7.57
CA SER A 70 3.76 9.70 -8.77
C SER A 70 2.71 8.59 -8.61
N TYR A 71 2.82 7.73 -7.59
CA TYR A 71 1.90 6.61 -7.44
C TYR A 71 0.47 7.07 -7.23
N PHE A 72 -0.47 6.47 -7.95
CA PHE A 72 -1.87 6.82 -7.96
C PHE A 72 -2.15 8.24 -8.48
N LYS A 73 -1.29 8.80 -9.35
CA LYS A 73 -1.62 9.99 -10.16
C LYS A 73 -2.48 9.68 -11.37
N GLY A 74 -2.52 8.42 -11.82
CA GLY A 74 -3.25 7.97 -13.01
C GLY A 74 -2.30 7.74 -14.19
N LEU A 75 -2.81 7.13 -15.25
CA LEU A 75 -2.08 7.00 -16.53
C LEU A 75 -2.24 8.23 -17.41
N SER A 76 -3.29 9.02 -17.16
CA SER A 76 -3.52 10.28 -17.86
C SER A 76 -2.78 11.42 -17.16
N ASN A 77 -2.29 12.40 -17.94
CA ASN A 77 -1.81 13.68 -17.40
C ASN A 77 -2.96 14.58 -16.91
N GLU A 78 -4.20 14.08 -17.00
CA GLU A 78 -5.37 14.73 -16.45
C GLU A 78 -5.36 14.47 -14.96
N THR A 79 -4.79 15.43 -14.23
CA THR A 79 -4.85 15.50 -12.77
C THR A 79 -6.25 15.07 -12.32
N PRO A 80 -6.40 14.02 -11.49
CA PRO A 80 -7.70 13.67 -10.96
C PRO A 80 -8.23 14.92 -10.27
N ALA A 81 -9.36 15.42 -10.75
CA ALA A 81 -9.98 16.64 -10.25
C ALA A 81 -9.95 16.60 -8.73
N GLY A 82 -9.35 17.63 -8.14
CA GLY A 82 -9.08 17.76 -6.71
C GLY A 82 -10.35 17.78 -5.87
N ASN A 83 -11.01 16.64 -5.78
CA ASN A 83 -12.03 16.38 -4.79
C ASN A 83 -11.26 15.75 -3.65
N GLY A 84 -11.16 16.47 -2.52
CA GLY A 84 -10.38 16.11 -1.32
C GLY A 84 -10.81 14.82 -0.60
N SER A 85 -11.23 13.80 -1.35
CA SER A 85 -11.46 12.43 -0.93
C SER A 85 -10.12 11.70 -0.94
N VAL A 86 -9.74 11.21 0.24
CA VAL A 86 -8.63 10.27 0.41
C VAL A 86 -8.89 9.02 -0.42
N LEU A 87 -7.85 8.52 -1.10
CA LEU A 87 -7.97 7.41 -2.05
C LEU A 87 -8.34 6.08 -1.38
N PHE A 88 -7.74 5.81 -0.22
CA PHE A 88 -8.01 4.61 0.58
C PHE A 88 -8.54 5.00 1.96
N PRO A 89 -9.83 5.38 2.07
CA PRO A 89 -10.38 5.90 3.32
C PRO A 89 -10.54 4.84 4.42
N SER A 90 -10.43 3.55 4.09
CA SER A 90 -10.49 2.46 5.08
C SER A 90 -9.12 1.85 5.38
N LEU A 91 -8.04 2.38 4.77
CA LEU A 91 -6.72 1.80 4.91
C LEU A 91 -6.22 1.99 6.34
N ARG A 92 -5.94 0.87 6.99
CA ARG A 92 -5.39 0.82 8.34
C ARG A 92 -3.88 0.69 8.29
N ARG A 93 -3.36 -0.02 7.29
CA ARG A 93 -1.93 -0.25 7.13
C ARG A 93 -1.51 -0.08 5.67
N LEU A 94 -0.46 0.69 5.47
CA LEU A 94 0.31 0.75 4.23
C LEU A 94 1.74 0.30 4.52
N ARG A 95 2.22 -0.72 3.82
CA ARG A 95 3.61 -1.15 3.91
C ARG A 95 4.36 -0.81 2.62
N PHE A 96 5.52 -0.20 2.75
CA PHE A 96 6.50 -0.08 1.68
C PHE A 96 7.63 -1.06 1.95
N THR A 97 7.91 -1.93 0.99
CA THR A 97 9.10 -2.77 1.01
C THR A 97 10.07 -2.18 -0.01
N VAL A 98 11.24 -1.75 0.44
CA VAL A 98 12.19 -1.01 -0.38
C VAL A 98 13.37 -1.94 -0.65
N SER A 99 13.57 -2.30 -1.91
CA SER A 99 14.63 -3.23 -2.28
C SER A 99 15.61 -2.59 -3.27
N GLY A 100 16.91 -2.84 -3.04
CA GLY A 100 17.99 -2.41 -3.93
C GLY A 100 18.17 -0.89 -4.04
N MET A 101 17.81 -0.14 -2.99
CA MET A 101 17.99 1.30 -2.89
C MET A 101 18.85 1.63 -1.67
N ASP A 102 19.89 2.44 -1.85
CA ASP A 102 20.77 2.90 -0.75
C ASP A 102 20.12 4.01 0.09
N TYR A 103 19.02 4.60 -0.39
CA TYR A 103 18.32 5.70 0.26
C TYR A 103 16.81 5.54 0.11
N PHE A 104 16.09 5.83 1.19
CA PHE A 104 14.63 5.85 1.21
C PHE A 104 14.09 7.27 0.96
N PRO A 105 13.25 7.50 -0.07
CA PRO A 105 12.75 8.83 -0.41
C PRO A 105 11.60 9.27 0.52
N GLN A 106 11.94 9.57 1.78
CA GLN A 106 11.01 9.90 2.85
C GLN A 106 10.04 11.03 2.50
N GLU A 107 10.53 12.12 1.90
CA GLU A 107 9.70 13.26 1.47
C GLU A 107 8.65 12.86 0.42
N GLU A 108 9.00 11.96 -0.50
CA GLU A 108 8.09 11.48 -1.53
C GLU A 108 7.01 10.57 -0.94
N VAL A 109 7.36 9.80 0.08
CA VAL A 109 6.41 8.96 0.84
C VAL A 109 5.48 9.82 1.67
N ASP A 110 5.97 10.90 2.30
CA ASP A 110 5.15 11.87 3.02
C ASP A 110 4.12 12.52 2.09
N LYS A 111 4.53 12.99 0.91
CA LYS A 111 3.64 13.56 -0.12
C LYS A 111 2.59 12.56 -0.60
N LEU A 112 3.00 11.30 -0.82
CA LEU A 112 2.09 10.24 -1.21
C LEU A 112 1.06 9.98 -0.11
N ALA A 113 1.51 9.80 1.14
CA ALA A 113 0.67 9.53 2.30
C ALA A 113 -0.38 10.63 2.51
N GLN A 114 0.01 11.90 2.39
CA GLN A 114 -0.90 13.05 2.47
C GLN A 114 -2.05 12.98 1.45
N ARG A 115 -1.79 12.44 0.26
CA ARG A 115 -2.81 12.33 -0.79
C ARG A 115 -3.73 11.13 -0.58
N ILE A 116 -3.19 9.99 -0.15
CA ILE A 116 -3.89 8.70 -0.27
C ILE A 116 -4.37 8.12 1.06
N LEU A 117 -3.91 8.65 2.21
CA LEU A 117 -4.16 8.09 3.54
C LEU A 117 -4.92 9.02 4.48
N LEU A 118 -5.57 8.40 5.48
CA LEU A 118 -6.13 9.12 6.62
C LEU A 118 -5.11 9.23 7.77
N PRO A 119 -5.22 10.27 8.64
CA PRO A 119 -4.40 10.49 9.84
C PRO A 119 -4.32 9.37 10.90
N SER A 120 -4.92 8.22 10.65
CA SER A 120 -4.89 7.06 11.54
C SER A 120 -4.24 5.84 10.88
N THR A 121 -3.78 5.97 9.64
CA THR A 121 -3.17 4.86 8.92
C THR A 121 -1.74 4.63 9.41
N GLU A 122 -1.45 3.38 9.77
CA GLU A 122 -0.11 2.87 10.06
C GLU A 122 0.67 2.76 8.75
N VAL A 123 1.86 3.35 8.69
CA VAL A 123 2.73 3.29 7.51
C VAL A 123 4.03 2.60 7.90
N ILE A 124 4.23 1.39 7.42
CA ILE A 124 5.44 0.61 7.71
C ILE A 124 6.37 0.74 6.51
N VAL A 125 7.64 1.00 6.74
CA VAL A 125 8.66 0.98 5.70
C VAL A 125 9.71 -0.03 6.12
N SER A 126 9.84 -1.11 5.36
CA SER A 126 10.89 -2.10 5.56
C SER A 126 11.91 -1.98 4.44
N HIS A 127 13.19 -1.96 4.80
CA HIS A 127 14.28 -2.17 3.87
C HIS A 127 14.47 -3.68 3.69
N ASP A 128 14.43 -4.13 2.45
CA ASP A 128 14.82 -5.48 2.06
C ASP A 128 16.21 -5.37 1.41
N ASP A 129 17.22 -5.73 2.17
CA ASP A 129 18.62 -5.66 1.74
C ASP A 129 18.95 -6.67 0.63
N GLY A 130 18.00 -7.57 0.29
CA GLY A 130 18.17 -8.61 -0.71
C GLY A 130 19.29 -9.58 -0.39
N SER A 131 19.86 -9.51 0.81
CA SER A 131 20.95 -10.36 1.26
C SER A 131 20.37 -11.67 1.81
N HIS A 132 19.75 -12.43 0.90
CA HIS A 132 19.62 -13.86 1.10
C HIS A 132 21.03 -14.46 1.01
N TRP A 133 21.74 -14.48 2.14
CA TRP A 133 22.96 -15.28 2.25
C TRP A 133 22.54 -16.74 2.09
N TYR A 134 22.96 -17.34 0.96
CA TYR A 134 22.88 -18.78 0.75
C TYR A 134 23.91 -19.44 1.67
N ASP A 135 23.62 -19.51 2.96
CA ASP A 135 24.27 -20.47 3.83
C ASP A 135 23.25 -21.55 4.13
N GLU A 136 23.62 -22.78 3.79
CA GLU A 136 22.79 -23.97 3.91
C GLU A 136 22.33 -24.16 5.37
N GLY A 137 21.16 -23.62 5.74
CA GLY A 137 20.50 -24.02 6.99
C GLY A 137 19.67 -22.97 7.73
N ASN A 138 19.78 -21.66 7.47
CA ASN A 138 18.92 -20.67 8.12
C ASN A 138 18.75 -19.44 7.24
N ILE A 139 17.52 -19.19 6.77
CA ILE A 139 17.17 -17.94 6.08
C ILE A 139 16.84 -16.92 7.16
N GLU A 140 17.85 -16.21 7.65
CA GLU A 140 17.64 -14.98 8.42
C GLU A 140 17.68 -13.79 7.45
N SER A 141 16.50 -13.29 7.10
CA SER A 141 16.39 -12.00 6.41
C SER A 141 16.55 -10.91 7.46
N ARG A 142 17.60 -10.09 7.33
CA ARG A 142 17.70 -8.84 8.10
C ARG A 142 16.83 -7.80 7.43
N SER A 143 15.71 -7.51 8.07
CA SER A 143 14.81 -6.44 7.64
C SER A 143 14.86 -5.32 8.68
N ASP A 144 15.51 -4.21 8.32
CA ASP A 144 15.40 -2.99 9.12
C ASP A 144 14.02 -2.37 8.83
N ALA A 145 13.15 -2.41 9.82
CA ALA A 145 11.80 -1.84 9.74
C ALA A 145 11.76 -0.47 10.42
N ILE A 146 11.41 0.56 9.65
CA ILE A 146 11.03 1.87 10.15
C ILE A 146 9.50 1.93 10.16
N ILE A 147 8.92 2.11 11.33
CA ILE A 147 7.47 2.20 11.50
C ILE A 147 7.07 3.66 11.62
N GLY A 148 6.26 4.14 10.69
CA GLY A 148 5.67 5.46 10.70
C GLY A 148 4.20 5.43 11.13
N LEU A 149 3.77 6.38 11.95
CA LEU A 149 2.34 6.68 12.12
C LEU A 149 2.02 7.98 11.39
N TYR A 150 1.10 7.93 10.43
CA TYR A 150 0.67 9.15 9.75
C TYR A 150 -0.29 9.91 10.66
N LYS A 151 0.09 11.12 11.10
CA LYS A 151 -0.76 11.98 11.95
C LYS A 151 -1.04 13.30 11.27
N GLY A 152 -2.19 13.40 10.61
CA GLY A 152 -2.75 14.65 10.08
C GLY A 152 -2.05 15.12 8.80
N LEU A 153 -0.81 15.58 8.96
CA LEU A 153 0.01 16.21 7.92
C LEU A 153 1.44 15.68 7.89
N LYS A 154 1.85 14.84 8.85
CA LYS A 154 3.23 14.37 8.96
C LYS A 154 3.29 12.90 9.35
N LEU A 155 4.20 12.16 8.70
CA LEU A 155 4.60 10.84 9.17
C LEU A 155 5.54 11.02 10.38
N LEU A 156 5.13 10.43 11.51
CA LEU A 156 6.00 10.30 12.67
C LEU A 156 6.77 8.99 12.54
N TRP A 157 8.02 9.09 12.10
CA TRP A 157 8.91 7.96 11.90
C TRP A 157 9.46 7.46 13.25
N ILE A 158 9.29 6.17 13.51
CA ILE A 158 9.80 5.44 14.66
C ILE A 158 10.72 4.36 14.07
N VAL A 159 12.02 4.51 14.32
CA VAL A 159 13.00 3.49 13.91
C VAL A 159 12.88 2.33 14.89
N SER A 160 12.62 1.12 14.39
CA SER A 160 12.67 -0.08 15.22
C SER A 160 14.14 -0.49 15.36
N GLU A 161 14.73 -0.24 16.52
CA GLU A 161 16.07 -0.74 16.87
C GLU A 161 15.99 -2.20 17.34
N ASP A 162 15.52 -3.12 16.49
CA ASP A 162 15.61 -4.56 16.77
C ASP A 162 16.72 -5.19 15.94
N GLU A 163 17.93 -5.16 16.50
CA GLU A 163 19.02 -6.16 16.45
C GLU A 163 20.43 -5.52 16.53
N ILE A 164 20.74 -4.85 17.65
CA ILE A 164 22.14 -4.64 18.08
C ILE A 164 22.47 -5.67 19.18
N HIS A 165 22.60 -6.93 18.82
CA HIS A 165 23.32 -7.89 19.65
C HIS A 165 24.26 -8.75 18.82
N ASP A 166 25.37 -8.13 18.40
CA ASP A 166 26.61 -8.87 18.25
C ASP A 166 27.78 -8.05 18.84
N ARG A 167 28.03 -8.24 20.15
CA ARG A 167 29.30 -7.87 20.75
C ARG A 167 30.20 -9.12 20.69
N PRO A 168 31.32 -9.12 19.94
CA PRO A 168 32.31 -10.15 20.12
C PRO A 168 32.91 -10.04 21.52
N ARG A 169 32.89 -11.15 22.28
CA ARG A 169 33.54 -11.24 23.59
C ARG A 169 35.03 -10.90 23.48
N PRO A 170 35.62 -10.21 24.47
CA PRO A 170 37.06 -10.01 24.49
C PRO A 170 37.74 -11.39 24.57
N ARG A 171 38.63 -11.68 23.63
CA ARG A 171 39.48 -12.86 23.66
C ARG A 171 40.42 -12.72 24.87
N SER A 172 40.26 -13.61 25.84
CA SER A 172 41.22 -13.87 26.92
C SER A 172 42.43 -14.62 26.39
#